data_AF-A0A1D8USC7-F1
#
_entry.id   AF-A0A1D8USC7-F1
#
_cell.length_a   1.000
_cell.length_b   1.000
_cell.length_c   1.000
_cell.angle_alpha   90.00
_cell.angle_beta   90.00
_cell.angle_gamma   90.00
#
_symmetry.space_group_name_H-M   'P 1'
#
loop_
_entity.id
_entity.type
_entity.pdbx_description
1 polymer ?
#
loop_
_entity_poly.entity_id
_entity_poly.type
_entity_poly.pdbx_seq_one_letter_code
_entity_poly.pdbx_strand_id
1 'polypeptide(L)'
;MPIRPELKALYPLNWPQLSQRVRFERAKGYCERCGRPHGKTITVVPGGRWLDPERHNWRNARGREVDPPDLLDLILARQTRVILAAAHLDHDPRHNRQRNLRALCQRCHLIHDRTYHIAQRRLTFRARLALGDLFEGPYRMGPPQVSFIKPVRIGA
;
A
#
# COMPACT_ATOMS: atom_id res chain seq x y z
N MET A 1 -5.01 2.61 -2.30
CA MET A 1 -5.04 2.54 -0.83
C MET A 1 -6.19 3.41 -0.35
N PRO A 2 -7.04 2.93 0.57
CA PRO A 2 -8.05 3.77 1.19
C PRO A 2 -7.36 4.89 1.98
N ILE A 3 -7.92 6.10 1.93
CA ILE A 3 -7.43 7.23 2.73
C ILE A 3 -7.86 7.01 4.17
N ARG A 4 -6.89 7.03 5.09
CA ARG A 4 -7.16 6.91 6.52
C ARG A 4 -8.06 8.07 6.97
N PRO A 5 -9.13 7.81 7.75
CA PRO A 5 -10.08 8.86 8.17
C PRO A 5 -9.40 10.11 8.75
N GLU A 6 -8.39 9.91 9.60
CA GLU A 6 -7.61 10.96 10.26
C GLU A 6 -6.79 11.84 9.30
N LEU A 7 -6.52 11.37 8.08
CA LEU A 7 -5.78 12.13 7.07
C LEU A 7 -6.67 12.82 6.05
N LYS A 8 -7.99 12.56 6.05
CA LYS A 8 -8.90 13.11 5.02
C LYS A 8 -8.87 14.63 4.96
N ALA A 9 -8.71 15.31 6.09
CA ALA A 9 -8.66 16.77 6.16
C ALA A 9 -7.42 17.38 5.44
N LEU A 10 -6.36 16.59 5.22
CA LEU A 10 -5.16 17.05 4.50
C LEU A 10 -5.35 17.07 2.98
N TYR A 11 -6.39 16.41 2.49
CA TYR A 11 -6.72 16.36 1.08
C TYR A 11 -7.66 17.53 0.73
N PRO A 12 -7.55 18.09 -0.48
CA PRO A 12 -8.48 19.13 -0.92
C PRO A 12 -9.88 18.53 -1.14
N LEU A 13 -10.91 19.37 -1.03
CA LEU A 13 -12.31 18.96 -1.23
C LEU A 13 -12.55 18.30 -2.61
N ASN A 14 -11.84 18.76 -3.64
CA ASN A 14 -11.92 18.22 -5.00
C ASN A 14 -10.99 17.02 -5.26
N TRP A 15 -10.49 16.36 -4.21
CA TRP A 15 -9.63 15.18 -4.34
C TRP A 15 -10.22 14.06 -5.21
N PRO A 16 -11.52 13.71 -5.13
CA PRO A 16 -12.11 12.69 -6.01
C PRO A 16 -11.89 13.00 -7.49
N GLN A 17 -12.10 14.25 -7.91
CA GLN A 17 -11.92 14.72 -9.27
C GLN A 17 -10.44 14.73 -9.68
N LEU A 18 -9.55 15.23 -8.81
CA LEU A 18 -8.10 15.21 -9.06
C LEU A 18 -7.58 13.79 -9.24
N SER A 19 -7.98 12.88 -8.36
CA SER A 19 -7.62 11.46 -8.41
C SER A 19 -8.16 10.77 -9.66
N GLN A 20 -9.38 11.11 -10.09
CA GLN A 20 -9.96 10.59 -11.33
C GLN A 20 -9.17 11.08 -12.55
N ARG A 21 -8.86 12.38 -12.62
CA ARG A 21 -8.05 12.97 -13.70
C ARG A 21 -6.69 12.32 -13.82
N VAL A 22 -5.98 12.13 -12.69
CA VAL A 22 -4.66 11.47 -12.70
C VAL A 22 -4.78 10.03 -13.20
N ARG A 23 -5.75 9.26 -12.72
CA ARG A 23 -5.85 7.82 -13.02
C ARG A 23 -6.41 7.50 -14.40
N PHE A 24 -7.40 8.25 -14.87
CA PHE A 24 -8.20 7.85 -16.02
C PHE A 24 -8.11 8.84 -17.19
N GLU A 25 -7.98 10.14 -16.91
CA GLU A 25 -7.81 11.12 -17.99
C GLU A 25 -6.36 11.15 -18.48
N ARG A 26 -5.39 11.28 -17.57
CA ARG A 26 -3.96 11.36 -17.90
C ARG A 26 -3.36 9.99 -18.13
N ALA A 27 -3.45 9.11 -17.14
CA ALA A 27 -2.83 7.79 -17.22
C ALA A 27 -3.64 6.76 -18.03
N LYS A 28 -4.80 7.17 -18.58
CA LYS A 28 -5.68 6.34 -19.42
C LYS A 28 -6.10 5.01 -18.78
N GLY A 29 -6.12 4.94 -17.44
CA GLY A 29 -6.43 3.71 -16.73
C GLY A 29 -5.28 2.71 -16.65
N TYR A 30 -4.04 3.10 -16.98
CA TYR A 30 -2.86 2.24 -16.86
C TYR A 30 -1.94 2.73 -15.74
N CYS A 31 -1.30 1.79 -15.05
CA CYS A 31 -0.27 2.17 -14.09
C CYS A 31 0.92 2.83 -14.80
N GLU A 32 1.24 4.07 -14.42
CA GLU A 32 2.33 4.84 -15.05
C GLU A 32 3.73 4.23 -14.82
N ARG A 33 3.86 3.25 -13.92
CA ARG A 33 5.14 2.57 -13.64
C ARG A 33 5.29 1.20 -14.32
N CYS A 34 4.21 0.43 -14.44
CA CYS A 34 4.30 -0.96 -14.91
C CYS A 34 3.28 -1.32 -16.00
N GLY A 35 2.42 -0.39 -16.40
CA GLY A 35 1.45 -0.62 -17.48
C GLY A 35 0.27 -1.52 -17.13
N ARG A 36 0.11 -2.00 -15.88
CA ARG A 36 -1.04 -2.83 -15.51
C ARG A 36 -2.37 -2.05 -15.68
N PRO A 37 -3.37 -2.60 -16.38
CA PRO A 37 -4.65 -1.94 -16.64
C PRO A 37 -5.58 -1.96 -15.42
N HIS A 38 -6.26 -0.85 -15.15
CA HIS A 38 -7.22 -0.73 -14.06
C HIS A 38 -8.43 -1.64 -14.25
N GLY A 39 -8.89 -2.26 -13.17
CA GLY A 39 -10.14 -3.03 -13.17
C GLY A 39 -10.06 -4.36 -13.94
N LYS A 40 -8.88 -4.75 -14.42
CA LYS A 40 -8.65 -6.07 -15.01
C LYS A 40 -8.10 -7.03 -13.97
N THR A 41 -8.47 -8.30 -14.10
CA THR A 41 -7.83 -9.39 -13.37
C THR A 41 -6.68 -9.90 -14.22
N ILE A 42 -5.48 -9.92 -13.65
CA ILE A 42 -4.27 -10.37 -14.34
C ILE A 42 -3.68 -11.59 -13.64
N THR A 43 -3.01 -12.45 -14.40
CA THR A 43 -2.21 -13.55 -13.88
C THR A 43 -0.80 -13.05 -13.59
N VAL A 44 -0.29 -13.34 -12.39
CA VAL A 44 1.03 -12.93 -11.92
C VAL A 44 1.77 -14.16 -11.42
N VAL A 45 3.00 -14.35 -11.88
CA VAL A 45 3.87 -15.44 -11.45
C VAL A 45 4.88 -14.95 -10.40
N PRO A 46 5.58 -15.86 -9.70
CA PRO A 46 6.74 -15.50 -8.89
C PRO A 46 7.75 -14.61 -9.65
N GLY A 47 8.49 -13.78 -8.91
CA GLY A 47 9.36 -12.75 -9.52
C GLY A 47 8.61 -11.53 -10.09
N GLY A 48 7.29 -11.57 -10.20
CA GLY A 48 6.45 -10.41 -10.52
C GLY A 48 6.25 -10.16 -12.01
N ARG A 49 6.61 -11.14 -12.87
CA ARG A 49 6.11 -11.22 -14.25
C ARG A 49 4.60 -11.39 -14.24
N TRP A 50 3.92 -10.85 -15.24
CA TRP A 50 2.47 -10.88 -15.34
C TRP A 50 2.03 -10.95 -16.80
N LEU A 51 0.91 -11.64 -17.04
CA LEU A 51 0.30 -11.74 -18.35
C LEU A 51 -0.57 -10.52 -18.60
N ASP A 52 -0.29 -9.81 -19.68
CA ASP A 52 -1.10 -8.68 -20.15
C ASP A 52 -2.39 -9.21 -20.79
N PRO A 53 -3.58 -8.94 -20.22
CA PRO A 53 -4.84 -9.50 -20.71
C PRO A 53 -5.31 -8.86 -22.01
N GLU A 54 -4.76 -7.70 -22.39
CA GLU A 54 -5.15 -6.99 -23.63
C GLU A 54 -4.18 -7.29 -24.78
N ARG A 55 -2.90 -7.49 -24.46
CA ARG A 55 -1.85 -7.77 -25.45
C ARG A 55 -1.48 -9.24 -25.57
N HIS A 56 -1.95 -10.08 -24.66
CA HIS A 56 -1.67 -11.51 -24.60
C HIS A 56 -0.16 -11.85 -24.53
N ASN A 57 0.65 -10.96 -23.94
CA ASN A 57 2.09 -11.17 -23.77
C ASN A 57 2.53 -11.08 -22.31
N TRP A 58 3.69 -11.67 -22.02
CA TRP A 58 4.27 -11.63 -20.68
C TRP A 58 5.09 -10.36 -20.48
N ARG A 59 4.91 -9.75 -19.31
CA ARG A 59 5.56 -8.48 -18.97
C ARG A 59 6.22 -8.57 -17.61
N ASN A 60 7.39 -7.96 -17.48
CA ASN A 60 8.11 -7.92 -16.21
C ASN A 60 7.50 -6.91 -15.22
N ALA A 61 8.14 -6.82 -14.05
CA ALA A 61 7.82 -5.90 -12.97
C ALA A 61 7.71 -4.42 -13.37
N ARG A 62 8.38 -3.99 -14.45
CA ARG A 62 8.41 -2.62 -15.00
C ARG A 62 7.52 -2.47 -16.24
N GLY A 63 6.81 -3.52 -16.65
CA GLY A 63 5.95 -3.50 -17.82
C GLY A 63 6.70 -3.68 -19.15
N ARG A 64 7.94 -4.14 -19.17
CA ARG A 64 8.61 -4.51 -20.43
C ARG A 64 8.22 -5.94 -20.81
N GLU A 65 8.06 -6.18 -22.10
CA GLU A 65 7.84 -7.51 -22.64
C GLU A 65 9.01 -8.44 -22.33
N VAL A 66 8.68 -9.69 -22.03
CA VAL A 66 9.62 -10.76 -21.69
C VAL A 66 9.06 -12.09 -22.16
N ASP A 67 9.94 -13.09 -22.25
CA ASP A 67 9.54 -14.45 -22.57
C ASP A 67 8.56 -15.02 -21.54
N PRO A 68 7.72 -15.98 -21.97
CA PRO A 68 6.87 -16.73 -21.06
C PRO A 68 7.64 -17.35 -19.89
N PRO A 69 7.02 -17.43 -18.70
CA PRO A 69 7.57 -18.16 -17.58
C PRO A 69 7.67 -19.65 -17.87
N ASP A 70 8.52 -20.34 -17.12
CA ASP A 70 8.57 -21.80 -17.13
C ASP A 70 7.33 -22.42 -16.46
N LEU A 71 7.23 -23.75 -16.54
CA LEU A 71 6.11 -24.50 -16.00
C LEU A 71 5.96 -24.32 -14.47
N LEU A 72 7.05 -24.19 -13.72
CA LEU A 72 7.00 -24.04 -12.27
C LEU A 72 6.44 -22.66 -11.88
N ASP A 73 6.90 -21.61 -12.55
CA ASP A 73 6.37 -20.25 -12.39
C ASP A 73 4.87 -20.21 -12.73
N LEU A 74 4.43 -20.94 -13.76
CA LEU A 74 3.02 -21.03 -14.16
C LEU A 74 2.15 -21.75 -13.12
N ILE A 75 2.64 -22.84 -12.52
CA ILE A 75 1.91 -23.57 -11.46
C ILE A 75 1.71 -22.69 -10.23
N LEU A 76 2.68 -21.83 -9.92
CA LEU A 76 2.62 -20.88 -8.80
C LEU A 76 1.94 -19.55 -9.16
N ALA A 77 1.35 -19.47 -10.35
CA ALA A 77 0.67 -18.26 -10.79
C ALA A 77 -0.56 -17.97 -9.92
N ARG A 78 -0.80 -16.69 -9.67
CA ARG A 78 -1.97 -16.20 -8.97
C ARG A 78 -2.68 -15.12 -9.75
N GLN A 79 -3.99 -15.06 -9.61
CA GLN A 79 -4.77 -13.98 -10.17
C GLN A 79 -4.86 -12.80 -9.20
N THR A 80 -4.86 -11.58 -9.73
CA THR A 80 -5.04 -10.38 -8.92
C THR A 80 -5.81 -9.31 -9.69
N ARG A 81 -6.80 -8.69 -9.04
CA ARG A 81 -7.52 -7.55 -9.61
C ARG A 81 -6.70 -6.29 -9.45
N VAL A 82 -6.39 -5.63 -10.56
CA VAL A 82 -5.56 -4.42 -10.56
C VAL A 82 -6.40 -3.21 -10.18
N ILE A 83 -6.08 -2.59 -9.05
CA ILE A 83 -6.68 -1.30 -8.65
C ILE A 83 -5.62 -0.20 -8.72
N LEU A 84 -5.99 0.93 -9.33
CA LEU A 84 -5.16 2.13 -9.42
C LEU A 84 -5.54 3.13 -8.34
N ALA A 85 -4.52 3.74 -7.74
CA ALA A 85 -4.63 4.86 -6.83
C ALA A 85 -3.77 6.03 -7.34
N ALA A 86 -4.19 7.26 -7.03
CA ALA A 86 -3.32 8.42 -7.15
C ALA A 86 -2.34 8.43 -5.97
N ALA A 87 -1.05 8.60 -6.26
CA ALA A 87 0.05 8.52 -5.32
C ALA A 87 0.82 9.85 -5.30
N HIS A 88 1.06 10.40 -4.12
CA HIS A 88 1.96 11.54 -3.91
C HIS A 88 3.42 11.05 -3.95
N LEU A 89 4.23 11.65 -4.82
CA LEU A 89 5.63 11.23 -5.01
C LEU A 89 6.52 11.57 -3.81
N ASP A 90 6.18 12.63 -3.09
CA ASP A 90 6.85 13.08 -1.86
C ASP A 90 6.20 12.54 -0.57
N HIS A 91 5.19 11.68 -0.68
CA HIS A 91 4.41 11.13 0.42
C HIS A 91 3.60 12.17 1.24
N ASP A 92 3.52 13.43 0.80
CA ASP A 92 2.76 14.48 1.48
C ASP A 92 1.39 14.69 0.83
N PRO A 93 0.27 14.33 1.50
CA PRO A 93 -1.07 14.47 0.94
C PRO A 93 -1.48 15.92 0.65
N ARG A 94 -0.77 16.91 1.20
CA ARG A 94 -1.04 18.34 0.98
C ARG A 94 -0.51 18.83 -0.37
N HIS A 95 0.45 18.13 -0.97
CA HIS A 95 1.12 18.56 -2.20
C HIS A 95 0.43 18.02 -3.46
N ASN A 96 -0.65 18.66 -3.88
CA ASN A 96 -1.56 18.17 -4.92
C ASN A 96 -1.25 18.68 -6.35
N ARG A 97 -0.02 19.18 -6.59
CA ARG A 97 0.39 19.59 -7.94
C ARG A 97 0.42 18.37 -8.86
N GLN A 98 -0.06 18.53 -10.09
CA GLN A 98 -0.16 17.42 -11.06
C GLN A 98 1.15 16.64 -11.27
N ARG A 99 2.30 17.34 -11.23
CA ARG A 99 3.64 16.73 -11.34
C ARG A 99 4.03 15.84 -10.16
N ASN A 100 3.43 16.08 -8.98
CA ASN A 100 3.69 15.30 -7.77
C ASN A 100 2.76 14.08 -7.65
N LEU A 101 1.76 13.96 -8.53
CA LEU A 101 0.80 12.86 -8.49
C LEU A 101 1.10 11.85 -9.58
N ARG A 102 0.98 10.56 -9.26
CA ARG A 102 1.05 9.46 -10.23
C ARG A 102 -0.06 8.43 -10.07
N ALA A 103 -0.48 7.84 -11.18
CA ALA A 103 -1.40 6.70 -11.17
C ALA A 103 -0.61 5.39 -10.99
N LEU A 104 -0.68 4.80 -9.80
CA LEU A 104 0.04 3.56 -9.47
C LEU A 104 -0.94 2.43 -9.13
N CYS A 105 -0.63 1.21 -9.58
CA CYS A 105 -1.34 0.01 -9.13
C CYS A 105 -0.96 -0.32 -7.69
N GLN A 106 -1.80 -1.11 -6.98
CA GLN A 106 -1.57 -1.52 -5.59
C GLN A 106 -0.11 -1.97 -5.31
N ARG A 107 0.45 -2.81 -6.19
CA ARG A 107 1.85 -3.27 -6.09
C ARG A 107 2.85 -2.12 -6.20
N CYS A 108 2.75 -1.31 -7.25
CA CYS A 108 3.70 -0.21 -7.47
C CYS A 108 3.60 0.88 -6.40
N HIS A 109 2.39 1.11 -5.90
CA HIS A 109 2.11 2.02 -4.79
C HIS A 109 2.80 1.53 -3.51
N LEU A 110 2.59 0.26 -3.14
CA LEU A 110 3.25 -0.34 -1.96
C LEU A 110 4.77 -0.30 -2.03
N ILE A 111 5.35 -0.51 -3.21
CA ILE A 111 6.80 -0.41 -3.40
C ILE A 111 7.28 1.03 -3.21
N HIS A 112 6.54 2.01 -3.75
CA HIS A 112 6.84 3.43 -3.59
C HIS A 112 6.81 3.84 -2.12
N ASP A 113 5.75 3.45 -1.39
CA ASP A 113 5.56 3.85 0.01
C ASP A 113 6.44 3.08 1.01
N ARG A 114 7.17 2.05 0.58
CA ARG A 114 7.85 1.11 1.49
C ARG A 114 8.81 1.81 2.46
N THR A 115 9.68 2.68 1.96
CA THR A 115 10.69 3.36 2.77
C THR A 115 10.04 4.33 3.75
N TYR A 116 9.06 5.11 3.28
CA TYR A 116 8.26 6.00 4.11
C TYR A 116 7.53 5.23 5.23
N HIS A 117 6.89 4.10 4.91
CA HIS A 117 6.20 3.27 5.89
C HIS A 117 7.15 2.63 6.92
N ILE A 118 8.37 2.24 6.52
CA ILE A 118 9.39 1.76 7.46
C ILE A 118 9.78 2.88 8.43
N ALA A 119 10.03 4.09 7.93
CA ALA A 119 10.35 5.25 8.76
C ALA A 119 9.21 5.60 9.72
N GLN A 120 7.98 5.68 9.23
CA GLN A 120 6.80 5.99 10.04
C GLN A 120 6.53 4.93 11.12
N ARG A 121 6.72 3.65 10.78
CA ARG A 121 6.61 2.55 11.76
C ARG A 121 7.65 2.69 12.87
N ARG A 122 8.90 3.04 12.52
CA ARG A 122 9.96 3.29 13.51
C ARG A 122 9.59 4.44 14.45
N LEU A 123 9.09 5.56 13.92
CA LEU A 123 8.64 6.70 14.73
C LEU A 123 7.49 6.31 15.65
N THR A 124 6.50 5.58 15.12
CA THR A 124 5.34 5.12 15.91
C THR A 124 5.78 4.20 17.05
N PHE A 125 6.72 3.28 16.79
CA PHE A 125 7.26 2.40 17.82
C PHE A 125 8.01 3.17 18.90
N ARG A 126 8.89 4.11 18.50
CA ARG A 126 9.62 4.96 19.44
C ARG A 126 8.70 5.82 20.30
N ALA A 127 7.65 6.40 19.72
CA ALA A 127 6.68 7.19 20.47
C ALA A 127 5.96 6.37 21.54
N ARG A 128 5.62 5.10 21.24
CA ARG A 128 5.01 4.19 22.23
C ARG A 128 5.98 3.84 23.36
N LEU A 129 7.24 3.53 23.04
CA LEU A 129 8.25 3.25 24.06
C LEU A 129 8.50 4.45 24.95
N ALA A 130 8.65 5.65 24.38
CA ALA A 130 8.88 6.87 25.15
C ALA A 130 7.74 7.19 26.13
N LEU A 131 6.49 6.89 25.76
CA LEU A 131 5.35 7.01 26.68
C LEU A 131 5.44 5.99 27.83
N GLY A 132 5.80 4.73 27.53
CA GLY A 132 6.07 3.72 28.56
C GLY A 132 7.19 4.13 29.51
N ASP A 133 8.34 4.58 28.96
CA ASP A 133 9.47 5.07 29.75
C ASP A 133 9.08 6.20 30.69
N LEU A 134 8.22 7.12 30.23
CA LEU A 134 7.79 8.29 31.00
C LEU A 134 6.78 7.94 32.10
N PHE A 135 5.81 7.05 31.83
CA PHE A 135 4.67 6.81 32.72
C PHE A 135 4.70 5.48 33.48
N GLU A 136 5.35 4.45 32.96
CA GLU A 136 5.43 3.12 33.58
C GLU A 136 6.69 2.96 34.47
N GLY A 137 7.63 3.91 34.38
CA GLY A 137 8.88 3.89 35.13
C GLY A 137 9.86 2.84 34.59
N PRO A 138 10.89 2.46 35.38
CA PRO A 138 11.88 1.49 34.93
C PRO A 138 11.22 0.14 34.60
N TYR A 139 11.57 -0.43 33.44
CA TYR A 139 11.10 -1.74 33.01
C TYR A 139 11.34 -2.78 34.10
N ARG A 140 10.26 -3.41 34.59
CA ARG A 140 10.35 -4.48 35.58
C ARG A 140 10.90 -5.73 34.91
N MET A 141 12.12 -6.11 35.28
CA MET A 141 12.72 -7.36 34.84
C MET A 141 12.07 -8.54 35.58
N GLY A 142 11.68 -9.58 34.84
CA GLY A 142 11.01 -10.76 35.38
C GLY A 142 9.76 -11.15 34.58
N PRO A 143 9.09 -12.27 34.92
CA PRO A 143 7.86 -12.66 34.25
C PRO A 143 6.79 -11.56 34.44
N PRO A 144 6.02 -11.23 33.39
CA PRO A 144 4.97 -10.23 33.50
C PRO A 144 4.00 -10.62 34.60
N GLN A 145 3.73 -9.68 35.52
CA GLN A 145 2.68 -9.83 36.51
C GLN A 145 1.35 -9.67 35.78
N VAL A 146 0.85 -10.77 35.20
CA VAL A 146 -0.49 -10.80 34.60
C VAL A 146 -1.46 -10.73 35.78
N SER A 147 -1.92 -9.53 36.12
CA SER A 147 -3.07 -9.39 37.00
C SER A 147 -4.26 -9.98 36.27
N PHE A 148 -4.59 -11.24 36.55
CA PHE A 148 -5.86 -11.82 36.15
C PHE A 148 -6.94 -10.85 36.61
N ILE A 149 -7.65 -10.26 35.65
CA ILE A 149 -8.83 -9.44 35.91
C ILE A 149 -9.75 -10.34 36.75
N LYS A 150 -9.89 -10.05 38.04
CA LYS A 150 -10.82 -10.78 38.88
C LYS A 150 -12.20 -10.63 38.23
N PRO A 151 -12.94 -11.73 37.97
CA PRO A 151 -14.26 -11.63 37.39
C PRO A 151 -15.11 -10.75 38.31
N VAL A 152 -15.70 -9.70 37.75
CA VAL A 152 -16.68 -8.88 38.43
C VAL A 152 -17.82 -9.80 38.82
N ARG A 153 -17.97 -10.11 40.12
CA ARG A 153 -19.17 -10.76 40.63
C ARG A 153 -20.30 -9.75 40.51
N ILE A 154 -21.14 -9.92 39.50
CA ILE A 154 -22.44 -9.25 39.43
C ILE A 154 -23.29 -9.94 40.51
N GLY A 155 -23.50 -9.23 41.62
CA GLY A 155 -24.39 -9.67 42.70
C GLY A 155 -25.84 -9.72 42.24
N ALA A 156 -26.58 -10.66 42.83
CA ALA A 156 -27.95 -11.05 42.55
C ALA A 156 -28.99 -9.93 42.72
#